data_AF-A0A7W7KBU4-F1
#
_entry.id   AF-A0A7W7KBU4-F1
#
_cell.length_a   1.000
_cell.length_b   1.000
_cell.length_c   1.000
_cell.angle_alpha   90.00
_cell.angle_beta   90.00
_cell.angle_gamma   90.00
#
_symmetry.space_group_name_H-M   'P 1'
#
loop_
_entity.id
_entity.type
_entity.pdbx_description
1 polymer ?
#
loop_
_entity_poly.entity_id
_entity_poly.type
_entity_poly.pdbx_seq_one_letter_code
_entity_poly.pdbx_strand_id
1 'polypeptide(L)' 'MSPLAERQTARSLVRIGKRVILKAEVDVTPAGLLGIAGLVGGILLSTTVLVVATIRASQGR' A
#
# COMPACT_ATOMS: atom_id res chain seq x y z
N MET A 1 27.98 4.28 5.89
CA MET A 1 27.04 4.00 4.78
C MET A 1 25.65 3.93 5.39
N SER A 2 24.69 4.76 4.95
CA SER A 2 23.36 4.82 5.57
C SER A 2 22.38 3.96 4.74
N PRO A 3 21.99 2.76 5.20
CA PRO A 3 21.25 1.79 4.38
C PRO A 3 19.82 2.27 4.02
N LEU A 4 19.30 3.29 4.70
CA LEU A 4 17.98 3.86 4.44
C LEU A 4 17.98 4.92 3.32
N ALA A 5 19.16 5.34 2.87
CA ALA A 5 19.33 6.36 1.83
C ALA A 5 19.58 5.76 0.44
N GLU A 6 19.86 4.46 0.35
CA GLU A 6 20.07 3.76 -0.92
C GLU A 6 18.72 3.60 -1.63
N ARG A 7 18.60 4.14 -2.85
CA ARG A 7 17.34 4.12 -3.62
C ARG A 7 17.07 2.70 -4.10
N GLN A 8 15.86 2.20 -3.86
CA GLN A 8 15.37 0.94 -4.42
C GLN A 8 14.50 1.23 -5.64
N THR A 9 14.96 0.80 -6.81
CA THR A 9 14.19 0.89 -8.06
C THR A 9 13.32 -0.33 -8.20
N ALA A 10 12.00 -0.17 -8.12
CA ALA A 10 11.04 -1.22 -8.41
C ALA A 10 10.42 -0.97 -9.80
N ARG A 11 10.58 -1.94 -10.70
CA ARG A 11 9.95 -1.91 -12.02
C ARG A 11 8.69 -2.77 -12.00
N SER A 12 7.54 -2.16 -12.27
CA SER A 12 6.27 -2.85 -12.40
C SER A 12 5.77 -2.76 -13.84
N LEU A 13 5.48 -3.92 -14.43
CA LEU A 13 4.83 -4.02 -15.73
C LEU A 13 3.34 -4.22 -15.51
N VAL A 14 2.54 -3.17 -15.75
CA VAL A 14 1.09 -3.24 -15.64
C VAL A 14 0.52 -3.45 -17.04
N ARG A 15 -0.05 -4.63 -17.28
CA ARG A 15 -0.71 -4.95 -18.55
C ARG A 15 -2.22 -4.73 -18.42
N ILE A 16 -2.74 -3.78 -19.18
CA ILE A 16 -4.18 -3.50 -19.26
C ILE A 16 -4.71 -4.13 -20.55
N GLY A 17 -5.40 -5.25 -20.42
CA GLY A 17 -5.94 -6.02 -21.56
C GLY A 17 -4.86 -6.64 -22.45
N LYS A 18 -5.17 -6.89 -23.73
CA LYS A 18 -4.24 -7.56 -24.66
C LYS A 18 -3.19 -6.64 -25.28
N ARG A 19 -3.45 -5.32 -25.37
CA ARG A 19 -2.67 -4.38 -26.19
C ARG A 19 -1.93 -3.28 -25.43
N VAL A 20 -2.30 -2.94 -24.20
CA VAL A 20 -1.67 -1.83 -23.47
C VAL A 20 -0.73 -2.38 -22.40
N ILE A 21 0.56 -2.09 -22.55
CA ILE A 21 1.60 -2.42 -21.58
C ILE A 21 2.12 -1.10 -21.03
N LEU A 22 1.83 -0.82 -19.76
CA LEU A 22 2.33 0.33 -19.04
C LEU A 22 3.57 -0.10 -18.25
N LYS A 23 4.71 0.52 -18.57
CA LYS A 23 5.93 0.41 -17.77
C LYS A 23 5.86 1.49 -16.69
N ALA A 24 5.63 1.06 -15.45
CA ALA A 24 5.73 1.93 -14.29
C ALA A 24 7.07 1.65 -13.61
N GLU A 25 7.94 2.65 -13.57
CA GLU A 25 9.18 2.62 -12.79
C GLU A 25 8.97 3.51 -11.57
N VAL A 26 9.09 2.92 -10.38
CA VAL A 26 8.94 3.65 -9.13
C VAL A 26 10.26 3.53 -8.38
N ASP A 27 10.94 4.67 -8.25
CA ASP A 27 12.11 4.82 -7.39
C ASP A 27 11.65 5.27 -6.01
N VAL A 28 11.81 4.39 -5.01
CA VAL A 28 11.48 4.68 -3.62
C VAL A 28 12.67 4.38 -2.74
N THR A 29 12.89 5.23 -1.73
CA THR A 29 13.85 4.92 -0.68
C THR A 29 13.22 3.94 0.31
N PRO A 30 14.03 3.12 1.03
CA PRO A 30 13.52 2.26 2.11
C PRO A 30 12.70 3.03 3.14
N ALA A 31 13.14 4.25 3.49
CA ALA A 31 12.37 5.14 4.38
C ALA A 31 11.02 5.55 3.77
N GLY A 32 10.98 5.87 2.47
CA GLY A 32 9.74 6.18 1.76
C GLY A 32 8.77 4.99 1.71
N LEU A 33 9.29 3.78 1.48
CA LEU A 33 8.50 2.55 1.46
C LEU A 33 7.86 2.25 2.83
N LEU A 34 8.61 2.43 3.92
CA LEU A 34 8.08 2.32 5.28
C LEU A 34 6.99 3.37 5.56
N GLY A 35 7.17 4.60 5.07
CA GLY A 35 6.15 5.64 5.15
C GLY A 35 4.86 5.26 4.45
N ILE A 36 4.95 4.69 3.24
CA ILE A 36 3.79 4.20 2.47
C ILE A 36 3.11 3.06 3.24
N ALA A 37 3.88 2.08 3.74
CA ALA A 37 3.34 0.96 4.51
C ALA A 37 2.60 1.44 5.77
N GLY A 38 3.17 2.40 6.51
CA GLY A 38 2.52 3.00 7.68
C GLY A 38 1.24 3.73 7.34
N LEU A 39 1.23 4.53 6.27
CA LEU A 39 0.05 5.25 5.78
C LEU A 39 -1.06 4.28 5.39
N VAL A 40 -0.76 3.30 4.54
CA VAL A 40 -1.74 2.32 4.07
C VAL A 40 -2.25 1.48 5.24
N GLY A 41 -1.36 1.05 6.14
CA GLY A 41 -1.72 0.34 7.36
C GLY A 41 -2.67 1.14 8.26
N GLY A 42 -2.43 2.44 8.43
CA GLY A 42 -3.31 3.33 9.20
C GLY A 42 -4.71 3.46 8.59
N ILE A 43 -4.81 3.60 7.27
CA ILE A 43 -6.09 3.65 6.55
C ILE A 43 -6.86 2.33 6.72
N LEU A 44 -6.17 1.20 6.50
CA LEU A 44 -6.76 -0.13 6.66
C LEU A 44 -7.23 -0.35 8.11
N LEU A 45 -6.44 0.06 9.10
CA LEU A 45 -6.79 -0.07 10.51
C LEU A 45 -8.03 0.76 10.86
N SER A 46 -8.09 2.02 10.41
CA SER A 46 -9.26 2.89 10.62
C SER A 46 -10.53 2.28 10.02
N THR A 47 -10.45 1.78 8.80
CA THR A 47 -11.57 1.12 8.12
C THR A 47 -11.97 -0.16 8.85
N THR A 48 -11.00 -0.96 9.29
CA THR A 48 -11.23 -2.21 10.01
C THR A 48 -11.99 -1.98 11.32
N VAL A 49 -11.65 -0.93 12.07
CA VAL A 49 -12.37 -0.58 13.31
C VAL A 49 -13.85 -0.29 13.04
N LEU A 50 -14.14 0.46 11.98
CA LEU A 50 -15.52 0.76 11.58
C LEU A 50 -16.29 -0.50 11.18
N VAL A 51 -15.66 -1.38 10.39
CA VAL A 51 -16.24 -2.65 9.95
C VAL A 51 -16.51 -3.57 11.14
N VAL A 52 -15.57 -3.69 12.09
CA VAL A 52 -15.74 -4.51 13.28
C VAL A 52 -16.86 -3.96 14.18
N ALA A 53 -16.92 -2.64 14.37
CA ALA A 53 -17.98 -2.00 15.14
C ALA A 53 -19.37 -2.25 14.54
N THR A 54 -19.49 -2.15 13.22
CA THR A 54 -20.76 -2.41 12.50
C THR A 54 -21.16 -3.89 12.55
N ILE A 55 -20.23 -4.84 12.38
CA ILE A 55 -20.52 -6.27 12.53
C ILE A 55 -21.03 -6.58 13.95
N ARG A 56 -20.38 -6.04 14.98
CA ARG A 56 -20.80 -6.23 16.38
C ARG A 56 -22.19 -5.65 16.64
N ALA A 57 -22.48 -4.46 16.11
CA ALA A 57 -23.80 -3.84 16.23
C ALA A 57 -24.90 -4.67 15.52
N SER A 58 -24.56 -5.34 14.42
CA SER A 58 -25.49 -6.22 13.69
C SER A 58 -25.74 -7.56 14.38
N GLN A 59 -24.73 -8.12 15.07
CA GLN A 59 -24.85 -9.42 15.78
C GLN A 59 -25.61 -9.30 17.11
N GLY A 60 -25.71 -8.09 17.68
CA GLY A 60 -26.44 -7.83 18.91
C GLY A 60 -27.93 -7.50 18.73
N ARG A 61 -28.49 -7.70 17.53
CA ARG A 61 -29.92 -7.58 17.20
C ARG A 61 -30.45 -8.93 16.74
#